data_AF-A0A132TTI0-F1
#
_entry.id   AF-A0A132TTI0-F1
#
_cell.length_a   1.000
_cell.length_b   1.000
_cell.length_c   1.000
_cell.angle_alpha   90.00
_cell.angle_beta   90.00
_cell.angle_gamma   90.00
#
_symmetry.space_group_name_H-M   'P 1'
#
loop_
_entity.id
_entity.type
_entity.pdbx_description
1 polymer ?
#
loop_
_entity_poly.entity_id
_entity_poly.type
_entity_poly.pdbx_seq_one_letter_code
_entity_poly.pdbx_strand_id
1 'polypeptide(L)' 'MSSKKMGRPPSDNPKSETIKIRVDQAILSKLDACTERLNTTRSDIVRTGIEKVYDDLQK' A
#
# COMPACT_ATOMS: atom_id res chain seq x y z
N MET A 1 -4.02 42.87 -5.58
CA MET A 1 -3.99 41.73 -4.63
C MET A 1 -4.62 40.54 -5.33
N SER A 2 -3.85 39.81 -6.13
CA SER A 2 -4.38 38.74 -6.97
C SER A 2 -4.69 37.51 -6.11
N SER A 3 -5.96 37.13 -6.11
CA SER A 3 -6.54 35.96 -5.46
C SER A 3 -5.70 34.72 -5.76
N LYS A 4 -5.10 34.15 -4.71
CA LYS A 4 -4.28 32.93 -4.79
C LYS A 4 -5.18 31.82 -5.32
N LYS A 5 -4.89 31.29 -6.51
CA LYS A 5 -5.66 30.16 -7.09
C LYS A 5 -5.63 29.03 -6.07
N MET A 6 -6.77 28.73 -5.46
CA MET A 6 -6.91 27.63 -4.50
C MET A 6 -6.63 26.33 -5.26
N GLY A 7 -5.45 25.75 -5.01
CA GLY A 7 -5.05 24.48 -5.61
C GLY A 7 -5.88 23.32 -5.09
N ARG A 8 -5.57 22.10 -5.55
CA ARG A 8 -6.17 20.87 -5.01
C ARG A 8 -6.00 20.88 -3.49
N PRO A 9 -7.06 20.70 -2.69
CA PRO A 9 -6.95 20.69 -1.24
C PRO A 9 -5.85 19.71 -0.82
N PRO A 10 -4.99 20.09 0.14
CA PRO A 10 -3.96 19.20 0.63
C PRO A 10 -4.64 17.93 1.11
N SER A 11 -4.26 16.79 0.52
CA SER A 11 -4.68 15.50 1.04
C SER A 11 -3.93 15.30 2.36
N ASP A 12 -4.64 15.06 3.46
CA ASP A 12 -4.02 14.85 4.78
C ASP A 12 -3.17 13.57 4.86
N ASN A 13 -3.38 12.61 3.94
CA ASN A 13 -2.61 11.38 3.92
C ASN A 13 -2.29 10.93 2.48
N PRO A 14 -1.36 11.62 1.80
CA PRO A 14 -0.89 11.17 0.51
C PRO A 14 -0.09 9.88 0.72
N LYS A 15 -0.37 8.84 -0.07
CA LYS A 15 0.47 7.64 -0.17
C LYS A 15 1.77 8.01 -0.91
N SER A 16 2.64 8.80 -0.28
CA SER A 16 3.86 9.36 -0.87
C SER A 16 5.06 8.41 -0.80
N GLU A 17 5.11 7.57 0.23
CA GLU A 17 6.23 6.65 0.46
C GLU A 17 6.13 5.40 -0.42
N THR A 18 7.23 5.05 -1.10
CA THR A 18 7.33 3.83 -1.91
C THR A 18 8.31 2.86 -1.27
N ILE A 19 7.84 1.66 -0.93
CA ILE A 19 8.69 0.60 -0.39
C ILE A 19 9.28 -0.22 -1.54
N LYS A 20 10.61 -0.23 -1.68
CA LYS A 20 11.33 -1.09 -2.63
C LYS A 20 11.92 -2.28 -1.89
N ILE A 21 11.36 -3.46 -2.11
CA ILE A 21 11.75 -4.70 -1.43
C ILE A 21 12.28 -5.68 -2.47
N ARG A 22 13.40 -6.35 -2.17
CA ARG A 22 13.83 -7.51 -2.94
C ARG A 22 13.06 -8.73 -2.44
N VAL A 23 12.44 -9.44 -3.36
CA VAL A 23 11.66 -10.65 -3.08
C VAL A 23 12.08 -11.76 -4.01
N ASP A 24 12.04 -13.00 -3.51
CA ASP A 24 12.27 -14.19 -4.31
C ASP A 24 11.07 -14.50 -5.21
N GLN A 25 11.31 -15.28 -6.28
CA GLN A 25 10.24 -15.70 -7.20
C GLN A 25 9.10 -16.44 -6.48
N ALA A 26 9.41 -17.27 -5.49
CA ALA A 26 8.40 -17.99 -4.73
C ALA A 26 7.46 -17.05 -3.96
N ILE A 27 7.97 -15.93 -3.44
CA ILE A 27 7.17 -14.91 -2.75
C ILE A 27 6.32 -14.16 -3.78
N LEU A 28 6.88 -13.85 -4.95
CA LEU A 28 6.16 -13.19 -6.03
C LEU A 28 4.94 -14.03 -6.49
N SER A 29 5.13 -15.33 -6.70
CA SER A 29 4.04 -16.24 -7.09
C SER A 29 2.95 -16.35 -6.02
N LYS A 30 3.33 -16.36 -4.73
CA LYS A 30 2.34 -16.34 -3.65
C LYS A 30 1.55 -15.03 -3.65
N LEU A 31 2.23 -13.90 -3.87
CA LEU A 31 1.60 -12.59 -3.91
C LEU A 31 0.61 -12.50 -5.07
N ASP A 32 0.97 -13.02 -6.25
CA ASP A 32 0.09 -13.10 -7.41
C ASP A 32 -1.13 -14.01 -7.14
N ALA A 33 -0.93 -15.20 -6.57
CA ALA A 33 -2.03 -16.07 -6.18
C ALA A 33 -2.99 -15.41 -5.17
N CYS A 34 -2.46 -14.60 -4.24
CA CYS A 34 -3.28 -13.81 -3.32
C CYS A 34 -4.07 -12.72 -4.06
N THR A 35 -3.47 -12.03 -5.03
CA THR A 35 -4.17 -11.00 -5.83
C THR A 35 -5.33 -11.59 -6.62
N GLU A 36 -5.15 -12.77 -7.22
CA GLU A 36 -6.19 -13.45 -7.99
C GLU A 36 -7.36 -13.90 -7.09
N ARG A 37 -7.05 -14.44 -5.90
CA ARG A 37 -8.09 -14.90 -4.98
C ARG A 37 -8.88 -13.76 -4.35
N LEU A 38 -8.21 -12.66 -4.04
CA LEU A 38 -8.83 -11.52 -3.35
C LEU A 38 -9.36 -10.45 -4.31
N ASN A 39 -9.08 -10.57 -5.62
CA ASN A 39 -9.38 -9.54 -6.63
C ASN A 39 -8.90 -8.13 -6.23
N THR A 40 -7.75 -8.06 -5.56
CA THR A 40 -7.15 -6.81 -5.08
C THR A 40 -5.80 -6.55 -5.74
N THR A 41 -5.28 -5.33 -5.58
CA THR A 41 -3.96 -4.99 -6.14
C THR A 41 -2.85 -5.56 -5.28
N ARG A 42 -1.68 -5.82 -5.90
CA ARG A 42 -0.45 -6.23 -5.19
C ARG A 42 -0.15 -5.31 -4.00
N SER A 43 -0.33 -4.01 -4.19
CA SER A 43 -0.10 -2.98 -3.16
C SER A 43 -1.05 -3.10 -1.98
N ASP A 44 -2.31 -3.49 -2.21
CA ASP A 44 -3.30 -3.63 -1.14
C ASP A 44 -3.03 -4.88 -0.31
N ILE A 45 -2.63 -5.99 -0.94
CA ILE A 45 -2.20 -7.19 -0.21
C ILE A 45 -0.99 -6.92 0.68
N VAL A 46 0.00 -6.16 0.18
CA VAL A 46 1.16 -5.79 0.99
C VAL A 46 0.74 -4.95 2.20
N ARG A 47 -0.18 -3.98 2.03
CA ARG A 47 -0.70 -3.16 3.13
C ARG A 47 -1.44 -4.00 4.17
N THR A 48 -2.40 -4.80 3.73
CA THR A 48 -3.15 -5.70 4.61
C THR A 48 -2.24 -6.71 5.31
N GLY A 49 -1.20 -7.19 4.63
CA GLY A 49 -0.18 -8.06 5.22
C GLY A 49 0.57 -7.36 6.36
N ILE A 50 1.01 -6.12 6.15
CA ILE A 50 1.69 -5.32 7.19
C ILE A 50 0.76 -5.05 8.37
N GLU A 51 -0.50 -4.66 8.12
CA GLU A 51 -1.49 -4.43 9.18
C GLU A 51 -1.70 -5.68 10.04
N LYS A 52 -1.88 -6.86 9.42
CA LYS A 52 -2.04 -8.12 10.16
C LYS A 52 -0.83 -8.46 11.02
N VAL A 53 0.39 -8.32 10.48
CA VAL A 53 1.62 -8.57 11.25
C VAL A 53 1.75 -7.55 12.40
N TYR A 54 1.38 -6.30 12.17
CA TYR A 54 1.38 -5.27 13.21
C TYR A 54 0.38 -5.57 14.32
N ASP A 55 -0.85 -5.95 13.97
CA ASP A 55 -1.90 -6.34 14.92
C ASP A 55 -1.50 -7.57 15.73
N ASP A 56 -0.89 -8.58 15.09
CA ASP A 56 -0.38 -9.78 15.76
C ASP A 56 0.77 -9.47 16.75
N LEU A 57 1.57 -8.42 16.48
CA LEU A 57 2.64 -7.96 17.38
C LEU A 57 2.13 -7.10 18.55
N GLN A 58 0.95 -6.50 18.44
CA GLN A 58 0.32 -5.71 19.50
C GLN A 58 -0.52 -6.56 20.46
N LYS A 59 -0.48 -7.89 20.31
CA LYS A 59 -1.20 -8.87 21.13
C LYS A 59 -0.32 -9.43 22.23
#